data_AF-A0A7V0KRA3-F1
#
_entry.id   AF-A0A7V0KRA3-F1
#
_cell.length_a   1.000
_cell.length_b   1.000
_cell.length_c   1.000
_cell.angle_alpha   90.00
_cell.angle_beta   90.00
_cell.angle_gamma   90.00
#
_symmetry.space_group_name_H-M   'P 1'
#
loop_
_entity.id
_entity.type
_entity.pdbx_description
1 polymer ?
#
loop_
_entity_poly.entity_id
_entity_poly.type
_entity_poly.pdbx_seq_one_letter_code
_entity_poly.pdbx_strand_id
1 'polypeptide(L)' 'MPAPVTPLIAADTIIELADRPGRPIVLIERRNPPPGWALPGGFVDVGER' A
#
# COMPACT_ATOMS: atom_id res chain seq x y z
N MET A 1 14.76 -27.59 -12.43
CA MET A 1 14.10 -27.37 -11.12
C MET A 1 13.04 -26.31 -11.32
N PRO A 2 11.81 -26.46 -10.78
CA PRO A 2 10.83 -25.39 -10.83
C PRO A 2 11.31 -24.18 -10.03
N ALA A 3 10.83 -22.99 -10.38
CA ALA A 3 11.10 -21.79 -9.59
C ALA A 3 10.48 -21.94 -8.18
N PRO A 4 11.14 -21.42 -7.13
CA PRO A 4 10.56 -21.41 -5.79
C PRO A 4 9.32 -20.52 -5.76
N VAL A 5 8.29 -20.96 -5.02
CA VAL A 5 7.11 -20.14 -4.75
C VAL A 5 7.43 -19.20 -3.60
N THR A 6 7.27 -17.90 -3.82
CA THR A 6 7.45 -16.86 -2.79
C THR A 6 6.12 -16.16 -2.51
N PRO A 7 5.97 -15.52 -1.34
CA PRO A 7 4.87 -14.61 -1.09
C PRO A 7 4.85 -13.45 -2.09
N LEU A 8 3.67 -12.88 -2.30
CA LEU A 8 3.54 -11.60 -2.99
C LEU A 8 4.13 -10.48 -2.15
N ILE A 9 4.83 -9.56 -2.79
CA ILE A 9 5.37 -8.37 -2.14
C ILE A 9 4.35 -7.24 -2.27
N ALA A 10 4.02 -6.60 -1.16
CA ALA A 10 3.18 -5.43 -1.11
C ALA A 10 3.95 -4.23 -0.54
N ALA A 11 3.58 -3.04 -0.98
CA ALA A 11 4.11 -1.79 -0.47
C ALA A 11 2.93 -0.86 -0.11
N ASP A 12 3.03 -0.23 1.05
CA ASP A 12 2.09 0.78 1.54
C ASP A 12 2.85 2.10 1.75
N THR A 13 2.16 3.21 1.53
CA THR A 13 2.74 4.56 1.62
C THR A 13 2.03 5.39 2.65
N ILE A 14 2.80 6.10 3.48
CA ILE A 14 2.28 7.18 4.34
C ILE A 14 2.45 8.49 3.58
N ILE A 15 1.33 9.06 3.13
CA ILE A 15 1.31 10.35 2.44
C ILE A 15 0.88 11.42 3.43
N GLU A 16 1.82 12.28 3.83
CA GLU A 16 1.54 13.43 4.69
C GLU A 16 1.17 14.67 3.88
N LEU A 17 0.09 15.33 4.27
CA LEU A 17 -0.30 16.63 3.71
C LEU A 17 0.43 17.74 4.46
N ALA A 18 1.71 17.91 4.14
CA ALA A 18 2.64 18.80 4.85
C ALA A 18 2.23 20.28 4.84
N ASP A 19 1.40 20.68 3.87
CA ASP A 19 0.83 22.01 3.71
C ASP A 19 -0.37 22.28 4.63
N ARG A 20 -0.85 21.27 5.38
CA ARG A 20 -2.03 21.39 6.26
C ARG A 20 -1.64 21.42 7.75
N PRO A 21 -2.36 22.21 8.58
CA PRO A 21 -2.19 22.17 10.03
C PRO A 21 -2.33 20.75 10.58
N GLY A 22 -1.40 20.36 11.45
CA GLY A 22 -1.40 19.02 12.05
C GLY A 22 -0.89 17.90 11.14
N ARG A 23 -0.44 18.20 9.90
CA ARG A 23 0.16 17.24 8.95
C ARG A 23 -0.63 15.91 8.85
N PRO A 24 -1.93 15.97 8.52
CA PRO A 24 -2.75 14.77 8.43
C PRO A 24 -2.23 13.83 7.34
N ILE A 25 -2.54 12.54 7.48
CA ILE A 25 -2.17 11.50 6.52
C ILE A 25 -3.36 11.06 5.66
N VAL A 26 -3.08 10.59 4.45
CA VAL A 26 -4.10 10.02 3.55
C VAL A 26 -4.43 8.59 3.96
N LEU A 27 -5.72 8.28 4.04
CA LEU A 27 -6.26 6.93 4.16
C LEU A 27 -7.24 6.66 3.01
N ILE A 28 -7.36 5.40 2.61
CA ILE A 28 -8.34 4.93 1.62
C ILE A 28 -9.31 3.94 2.24
N GLU A 29 -10.54 3.92 1.74
CA GLU A 29 -11.48 2.84 2.05
C GLU A 29 -11.19 1.64 1.12
N ARG A 30 -11.01 0.47 1.73
CA ARG A 30 -10.73 -0.76 0.97
C ARG A 30 -11.95 -1.16 0.14
N ARG A 31 -11.79 -1.18 -1.18
CA ARG A 31 -12.78 -1.72 -2.11
C ARG A 31 -12.97 -3.24 -1.96
N ASN A 32 -11.90 -3.97 -1.64
CA ASN A 32 -11.89 -5.42 -1.53
C ASN A 32 -11.82 -5.86 -0.06
N PRO A 33 -12.50 -6.95 0.34
CA PRO A 33 -12.47 -7.46 1.71
C PRO A 33 -11.06 -7.72 2.26
N PRO A 34 -10.87 -7.63 3.58
CA PRO A 34 -11.82 -7.11 4.56
C PRO A 34 -12.03 -5.59 4.39
N PRO A 35 -13.26 -5.06 4.60
CA PRO A 35 -13.53 -3.62 4.48
C PRO A 35 -12.91 -2.85 5.65
N GLY A 36 -12.63 -1.57 5.42
CA GLY A 36 -12.06 -0.67 6.42
C GLY A 36 -11.14 0.38 5.83
N TRP A 37 -10.65 1.27 6.70
CA TRP A 37 -9.63 2.25 6.35
C TRP A 37 -8.25 1.59 6.30
N ALA A 38 -7.46 1.96 5.30
CA ALA A 38 -6.11 1.46 5.12
C ALA A 38 -5.17 2.56 4.61
N LEU A 39 -3.87 2.31 4.72
CA LEU A 39 -2.88 3.07 3.97
C LEU A 39 -3.07 2.81 2.46
N PRO A 40 -2.80 3.80 1.60
CA PRO A 40 -2.65 3.56 0.18
C PRO A 40 -1.51 2.58 -0.08
N GLY A 41 -1.75 1.57 -0.91
CA GLY A 41 -0.76 0.55 -1.23
C GLY A 41 -1.22 -0.44 -2.30
N GLY A 42 -0.34 -1.38 -2.63
CA GLY A 42 -0.56 -2.37 -3.68
C GLY A 42 0.52 -3.45 -3.72
N PHE A 43 0.38 -4.39 -4.66
CA PHE A 43 1.40 -5.39 -4.94
C PHE A 43 2.46 -4.83 -5.90
N VAL A 44 3.70 -5.27 -5.71
CA VAL A 44 4.85 -4.83 -6.52
C VAL A 44 4.99 -5.73 -7.74
N ASP A 45 5.19 -5.12 -8.90
CA ASP A 45 5.47 -5.84 -10.14
C ASP A 45 6.95 -6.26 -10.24
N VAL A 46 7.21 -7.39 -10.89
CA VAL A 46 8.59 -7.90 -11.03
C VAL A 46 9.43 -6.92 -11.86
N GLY A 47 10.45 -6.34 -11.23
CA GLY A 47 11.36 -5.36 -11.85
C GLY A 47 11.02 -3.90 -11.57
N GLU A 48 9.92 -3.62 -10.88
CA GLU A 48 9.58 -2.30 -10.33
C GLU A 48 10.62 -1.84 -9.28
N ARG A 49 10.85 -0.53 -9.16
CA ARG A 49 11.85 0.07 -8.26
C ARG A 49 11.35 1.37 -7.64
#